data_AF-A0A962UVC3-F1
#
_entry.id   AF-A0A962UVC3-F1
#
_cell.length_a   1.000
_cell.length_b   1.000
_cell.length_c   1.000
_cell.angle_alpha   90.00
_cell.angle_beta   90.00
_cell.angle_gamma   90.00
#
_symmetry.space_group_name_H-M   'P 1'
#
loop_
_entity.id
_entity.type
_entity.pdbx_description
1 polymer ?
#
loop_
_entity_poly.entity_id
_entity_poly.type
_entity_poly.pdbx_seq_one_letter_code
_entity_poly.pdbx_strand_id
1 'polypeptide(L)'
;MRELLAQGLNAARGVQSRFIRFQKQATDADRANLWNTGPEYQWFAAYDKTKYNSLKQVFDRIAVILASTRLDVICDDTDKRYAHALPGIWKIHLGIKWIHDTDREERIQTFVHEAAHIAGRSVAKESAWYGPTQAHKEAHKHRPLRPHMALRSADNIGYFAIDLAKNFLSYV
;
A
#
# COMPACT_ATOMS: atom_id res chain seq x y z
N MET A 1 -9.49 15.38 7.52
CA MET A 1 -8.08 14.89 7.55
C MET A 1 -7.90 13.79 8.59
N ARG A 2 -7.95 14.06 9.90
CA ARG A 2 -7.59 13.07 10.96
C ARG A 2 -8.31 11.72 10.82
N GLU A 3 -9.60 11.75 10.46
CA GLU A 3 -10.38 10.54 10.21
C GLU A 3 -9.85 9.71 9.03
N LEU A 4 -9.48 10.35 7.92
CA LEU A 4 -8.94 9.66 6.73
C LEU A 4 -7.55 9.08 7.01
N LEU A 5 -6.71 9.80 7.75
CA LEU A 5 -5.41 9.29 8.20
C LEU A 5 -5.57 8.07 9.11
N ALA A 6 -6.50 8.13 10.07
CA ALA A 6 -6.80 7.01 10.96
C ALA A 6 -7.29 5.78 10.17
N GLN A 7 -8.06 5.99 9.10
CA GLN A 7 -8.49 4.92 8.21
C GLN A 7 -7.33 4.34 7.39
N GLY A 8 -6.40 5.17 6.92
CA GLY A 8 -5.18 4.69 6.26
C GLY A 8 -4.35 3.81 7.19
N LEU A 9 -4.22 4.23 8.45
CA LEU A 9 -3.59 3.42 9.50
C LEU A 9 -4.33 2.09 9.74
N ASN A 10 -5.67 2.12 9.79
CA ASN A 10 -6.46 0.91 9.97
C ASN A 10 -6.34 -0.05 8.78
N ALA A 11 -6.30 0.46 7.54
CA ALA A 11 -6.04 -0.35 6.36
C ALA A 11 -4.67 -1.05 6.46
N ALA A 12 -3.61 -0.31 6.80
CA ALA A 12 -2.27 -0.88 7.01
C ALA A 12 -2.26 -1.96 8.11
N ARG A 13 -2.94 -1.73 9.24
CA ARG A 13 -3.08 -2.72 10.33
C ARG A 13 -3.91 -3.95 9.92
N GLY A 14 -4.89 -3.77 9.04
CA GLY A 14 -5.63 -4.87 8.42
C GLY A 14 -4.70 -5.81 7.65
N VAL A 15 -3.76 -5.24 6.89
CA VAL A 15 -2.70 -6.01 6.21
C VAL A 15 -1.77 -6.71 7.20
N GLN A 16 -1.33 -6.04 8.27
CA GLN A 16 -0.52 -6.69 9.32
C GLN A 16 -1.25 -7.88 9.94
N SER A 17 -2.54 -7.74 10.24
CA SER A 17 -3.38 -8.81 10.78
C SER A 17 -3.54 -9.98 9.81
N ARG A 18 -3.60 -9.68 8.50
CA ARG A 18 -3.54 -10.68 7.43
C ARG A 18 -2.21 -11.43 7.44
N PHE A 19 -1.06 -10.74 7.58
CA PHE A 19 0.25 -11.40 7.68
C PHE A 19 0.45 -12.22 8.95
N ILE A 20 -0.14 -11.83 10.08
CA ILE A 20 -0.16 -12.68 11.29
C ILE A 20 -0.90 -13.99 11.02
N ARG A 21 -1.99 -13.98 10.24
CA ARG A 21 -2.70 -15.22 9.83
C ARG A 21 -1.84 -16.12 8.93
N PHE A 22 -0.99 -15.56 8.08
CA PHE A 22 0.02 -16.33 7.35
C PHE A 22 1.06 -16.97 8.27
N GLN A 23 1.49 -16.28 9.33
CA GLN A 23 2.47 -16.85 10.28
C GLN A 23 1.91 -18.04 11.06
N LYS A 24 0.59 -18.08 11.30
CA LYS A 24 -0.10 -19.19 11.96
C LYS A 24 -0.20 -20.46 11.11
N GLN A 25 0.12 -20.39 9.81
CA GLN A 25 0.12 -21.57 8.94
C GLN A 25 1.33 -22.46 9.24
N ALA A 26 1.11 -23.77 9.35
CA ALA A 26 2.11 -24.74 9.79
C ALA A 26 3.26 -24.90 8.79
N THR A 27 2.99 -24.81 7.48
CA THR A 27 3.99 -25.04 6.43
C THR A 27 4.13 -23.86 5.47
N ASP A 28 5.25 -23.81 4.72
CA ASP A 28 5.40 -22.87 3.61
C ASP A 28 4.42 -23.17 2.46
N ALA A 29 3.97 -24.42 2.30
CA ALA A 29 2.96 -24.80 1.32
C ALA A 29 1.57 -24.22 1.67
N ASP A 30 1.17 -24.26 2.94
CA ASP A 30 -0.08 -23.66 3.42
C ASP A 30 -0.08 -22.15 3.23
N ARG A 31 1.06 -21.49 3.52
CA ARG A 31 1.26 -20.06 3.24
C ARG A 31 1.13 -19.76 1.75
N ALA A 32 1.77 -20.57 0.90
CA ALA A 32 1.70 -20.40 -0.54
C ALA A 32 0.26 -20.55 -1.05
N ASN A 33 -0.48 -21.56 -0.58
CA ASN A 33 -1.88 -21.75 -0.95
C ASN A 33 -2.76 -20.57 -0.55
N LEU A 34 -2.65 -20.10 0.70
CA LEU A 34 -3.40 -18.96 1.22
C LEU A 34 -3.12 -17.65 0.49
N TRP A 35 -1.89 -17.47 0.00
CA TRP A 35 -1.46 -16.30 -0.76
C TRP A 35 -1.95 -16.38 -2.20
N ASN A 36 -1.74 -17.52 -2.85
CA ASN A 36 -2.05 -17.73 -4.27
C ASN A 36 -3.56 -17.74 -4.54
N THR A 37 -4.38 -18.04 -3.52
CA THR A 37 -5.85 -17.97 -3.58
C THR A 37 -6.41 -16.66 -3.02
N GLY A 38 -5.56 -15.82 -2.44
CA GLY A 38 -5.94 -14.55 -1.82
C GLY A 38 -5.71 -13.33 -2.72
N PRO A 39 -6.07 -12.12 -2.23
CA PRO A 39 -5.81 -10.87 -2.95
C PRO A 39 -4.32 -10.65 -3.20
N GLU A 40 -3.43 -11.21 -2.37
CA GLU A 40 -1.99 -11.08 -2.52
C GLU A 40 -1.49 -11.51 -3.91
N TYR A 41 -2.10 -12.55 -4.49
CA TYR A 41 -1.75 -13.04 -5.84
C TYR A 41 -2.00 -11.98 -6.93
N GLN A 42 -3.11 -11.24 -6.83
CA GLN A 42 -3.50 -10.26 -7.84
C GLN A 42 -2.61 -9.00 -7.82
N TRP A 43 -2.06 -8.67 -6.65
CA TRP A 43 -1.27 -7.47 -6.44
C TRP A 43 0.24 -7.72 -6.53
N PHE A 44 0.69 -8.93 -6.20
CA PHE A 44 2.12 -9.26 -6.05
C PHE A 44 2.54 -10.59 -6.69
N ALA A 45 1.66 -11.22 -7.50
CA ALA A 45 1.87 -12.52 -8.15
C ALA A 45 2.09 -13.67 -7.16
N ALA A 46 2.51 -14.83 -7.67
CA ALA A 46 2.67 -16.07 -6.89
C ALA A 46 3.53 -15.91 -5.63
N TYR A 47 3.21 -16.66 -4.58
CA TYR A 47 3.91 -16.63 -3.31
C TYR A 47 5.42 -16.84 -3.47
N ASP A 48 6.17 -16.04 -2.72
CA ASP A 48 7.59 -16.24 -2.47
C ASP A 48 7.86 -15.76 -1.04
N LYS A 49 8.66 -16.53 -0.30
CA LYS A 49 8.92 -16.26 1.11
C LYS A 49 9.64 -14.92 1.33
N THR A 50 10.53 -14.55 0.43
CA THR A 50 11.25 -13.27 0.48
C THR A 50 10.27 -12.11 0.22
N LYS A 51 9.37 -12.25 -0.76
CA LYS A 51 8.31 -11.27 -1.02
C LYS A 51 7.38 -11.08 0.18
N TYR A 52 6.93 -12.17 0.77
CA TYR A 52 6.12 -12.15 1.98
C TYR A 52 6.81 -11.39 3.12
N ASN A 53 8.07 -11.75 3.44
CA ASN A 53 8.82 -11.09 4.51
C ASN A 53 9.06 -9.61 4.23
N SER A 54 9.37 -9.26 2.97
CA SER A 54 9.56 -7.87 2.55
C SER A 54 8.28 -7.04 2.73
N LEU A 55 7.13 -7.52 2.24
CA LEU A 55 5.85 -6.81 2.42
C LEU A 55 5.48 -6.67 3.88
N LYS A 56 5.69 -7.73 4.69
CA LYS A 56 5.44 -7.66 6.12
C LYS A 56 6.22 -6.51 6.77
N GLN A 57 7.52 -6.43 6.53
CA GLN A 57 8.37 -5.36 7.08
C GLN A 57 7.93 -3.97 6.59
N VAL A 58 7.48 -3.86 5.34
CA VAL A 58 6.97 -2.60 4.78
C VAL A 58 5.71 -2.14 5.48
N PHE A 59 4.72 -3.03 5.63
CA PHE A 59 3.47 -2.70 6.30
C PHE A 59 3.67 -2.42 7.80
N ASP A 60 4.62 -3.11 8.45
CA ASP A 60 5.03 -2.79 9.82
C ASP A 60 5.57 -1.35 9.90
N ARG A 61 6.41 -0.94 8.95
CA ARG A 61 6.95 0.42 8.91
C ARG A 61 5.90 1.47 8.54
N ILE A 62 5.01 1.19 7.59
CA ILE A 62 3.90 2.08 7.22
C ILE A 62 3.00 2.34 8.42
N ALA A 63 2.62 1.29 9.17
CA ALA A 63 1.80 1.44 10.36
C ALA A 63 2.47 2.30 11.44
N VAL A 64 3.79 2.15 11.63
CA VAL A 64 4.58 3.01 12.54
C VAL A 64 4.59 4.46 12.09
N ILE A 65 4.81 4.72 10.79
CA ILE A 65 4.82 6.07 10.23
C ILE A 65 3.46 6.74 10.43
N LEU A 66 2.37 6.08 10.01
CA LEU A 66 1.01 6.62 10.08
C LEU A 66 0.49 6.81 11.52
N ALA A 67 0.98 6.01 12.48
CA ALA A 67 0.61 6.14 13.89
C ALA A 67 1.45 7.18 14.66
N SER A 68 2.48 7.75 14.04
CA SER A 68 3.44 8.61 14.73
C SER A 68 2.97 10.06 14.85
N THR A 69 3.24 10.66 16.01
CA THR A 69 3.12 12.10 16.21
C THR A 69 4.22 12.91 15.50
N ARG A 70 5.27 12.25 15.00
CA ARG A 70 6.34 12.88 14.20
C ARG A 70 5.97 13.03 12.72
N LEU A 71 4.90 12.38 12.27
CA LEU A 71 4.42 12.51 10.89
C LEU A 71 3.72 13.86 10.74
N ASP A 72 4.26 14.69 9.85
CA ASP A 72 3.65 15.96 9.46
C ASP A 72 2.80 15.78 8.20
N VAL A 73 1.57 16.29 8.21
CA VAL A 73 0.65 16.22 7.07
C VAL A 73 0.25 17.63 6.70
N ILE A 74 0.73 18.08 5.54
CA ILE A 74 0.58 19.44 5.05
C ILE A 74 -0.41 19.44 3.90
N CYS A 75 -1.45 20.27 3.99
CA CYS A 75 -2.32 20.57 2.86
C CYS A 75 -1.78 21.82 2.15
N ASP A 76 -1.47 21.70 0.87
CA ASP A 76 -0.96 22.79 0.03
C ASP A 76 -1.90 22.94 -1.18
N ASP A 77 -2.73 23.98 -1.14
CA ASP A 77 -3.68 24.30 -2.22
C ASP A 77 -2.99 24.91 -3.45
N THR A 78 -1.69 25.19 -3.38
CA THR A 78 -0.90 25.66 -4.52
C THR A 78 -0.19 24.52 -5.26
N ASP A 79 -0.01 23.37 -4.61
CA ASP A 79 0.60 22.18 -5.24
C ASP A 79 -0.39 21.51 -6.19
N LYS A 80 -0.04 21.45 -7.48
CA LYS A 80 -0.86 20.84 -8.54
C LYS A 80 -0.82 19.31 -8.56
N ARG A 81 0.06 18.69 -7.78
CA ARG A 81 0.13 17.23 -7.61
C ARG A 81 -1.08 16.74 -6.78
N TYR A 82 -1.28 15.43 -6.77
CA TYR A 82 -2.29 14.82 -5.90
C TYR A 82 -1.75 14.75 -4.46
N ALA A 83 -0.62 14.07 -4.28
CA ALA A 83 0.17 14.10 -3.06
C ALA A 83 1.65 13.82 -3.40
N HIS A 84 2.53 13.99 -2.42
CA HIS A 84 3.89 13.47 -2.47
C HIS A 84 4.54 13.38 -1.08
N ALA A 85 5.48 12.45 -0.95
CA ALA A 85 6.39 12.31 0.18
C ALA A 85 7.79 11.89 -0.30
N LEU A 86 8.80 12.18 0.51
CA LEU A 86 10.19 11.83 0.22
C LEU A 86 10.66 10.68 1.10
N PRO A 87 11.51 9.77 0.58
CA PRO A 87 12.05 8.65 1.37
C PRO A 87 12.71 9.12 2.68
N GLY A 88 12.32 8.49 3.79
CA GLY A 88 12.88 8.77 5.11
C GLY A 88 12.42 10.08 5.77
N ILE A 89 11.74 10.97 5.07
CA ILE A 89 11.23 12.23 5.61
C ILE A 89 9.78 12.03 6.06
N TRP A 90 9.48 12.20 7.35
CA TRP A 90 8.16 11.91 7.91
C TRP A 90 7.19 13.07 7.66
N LYS A 91 6.97 13.35 6.38
CA LYS A 91 6.13 14.44 5.89
C LYS A 91 5.38 14.01 4.65
N ILE A 92 4.06 14.24 4.66
CA ILE A 92 3.18 14.02 3.52
C ILE A 92 2.61 15.36 3.10
N HIS A 93 2.76 15.71 1.83
CA HIS A 93 2.14 16.88 1.23
C HIS A 93 0.94 16.45 0.40
N LEU A 94 -0.21 17.06 0.66
CA LEU A 94 -1.48 16.83 -0.03
C LEU A 94 -1.78 18.06 -0.89
N GLY A 95 -1.81 17.88 -2.20
CA GLY A 95 -2.02 18.97 -3.15
C GLY A 95 -3.49 19.29 -3.39
N ILE A 96 -3.74 20.31 -4.22
CA ILE A 96 -5.07 20.84 -4.51
C ILE A 96 -6.05 19.76 -5.00
N LYS A 97 -5.55 18.79 -5.80
CA LYS A 97 -6.39 17.72 -6.34
C LYS A 97 -6.92 16.80 -5.25
N TRP A 98 -6.08 16.41 -4.28
CA TRP A 98 -6.49 15.55 -3.16
C TRP A 98 -7.46 16.29 -2.23
N ILE A 99 -7.23 17.59 -2.01
CA ILE A 99 -8.08 18.43 -1.15
C ILE A 99 -9.52 18.45 -1.67
N HIS A 100 -9.69 18.58 -2.99
CA HIS A 100 -11.00 18.62 -3.65
C HIS A 100 -11.53 17.26 -4.11
N ASP A 101 -10.78 16.18 -3.90
CA ASP A 101 -11.24 14.85 -4.28
C ASP A 101 -12.40 14.38 -3.39
N THR A 102 -13.42 13.82 -4.03
CA THR A 102 -14.59 13.24 -3.40
C THR A 102 -14.48 11.72 -3.25
N ASP A 103 -13.54 11.08 -3.95
CA ASP A 103 -13.27 9.65 -3.78
C ASP A 103 -12.56 9.42 -2.44
N ARG A 104 -13.34 8.94 -1.48
CA ARG A 104 -12.86 8.66 -0.13
C ARG A 104 -11.78 7.58 -0.13
N GLU A 105 -11.86 6.61 -1.02
CA GLU A 105 -10.94 5.46 -1.06
C GLU A 105 -9.58 5.86 -1.61
N GLU A 106 -9.55 6.64 -2.69
CA GLU A 106 -8.33 7.26 -3.23
C GLU A 106 -7.65 8.12 -2.15
N ARG A 107 -8.45 8.89 -1.40
CA ARG A 107 -7.90 9.73 -0.32
C ARG A 107 -7.30 8.92 0.85
N ILE A 108 -7.87 7.76 1.18
CA ILE A 108 -7.31 6.85 2.19
C ILE A 108 -6.08 6.14 1.62
N GLN A 109 -6.14 5.67 0.37
CA GLN A 109 -5.05 5.04 -0.36
C GLN A 109 -3.81 5.92 -0.35
N THR A 110 -4.00 7.23 -0.54
CA THR A 110 -2.93 8.23 -0.56
C THR A 110 -2.05 8.14 0.68
N PHE A 111 -2.62 8.02 1.88
CA PHE A 111 -1.82 7.94 3.10
C PHE A 111 -0.94 6.70 3.14
N VAL A 112 -1.47 5.56 2.70
CA VAL A 112 -0.71 4.30 2.65
C VAL A 112 0.37 4.36 1.56
N HIS A 113 0.04 4.90 0.39
CA HIS A 113 0.96 5.13 -0.72
C HIS A 113 2.14 6.03 -0.28
N GLU A 114 1.85 7.21 0.26
CA GLU A 114 2.89 8.17 0.64
C GLU A 114 3.73 7.66 1.82
N ALA A 115 3.12 6.95 2.77
CA ALA A 115 3.88 6.27 3.82
C ALA A 115 4.80 5.16 3.26
N ALA A 116 4.42 4.50 2.16
CA ALA A 116 5.29 3.55 1.46
C ALA A 116 6.52 4.25 0.86
N HIS A 117 6.36 5.44 0.27
CA HIS A 117 7.49 6.29 -0.15
C HIS A 117 8.42 6.61 1.00
N ILE A 118 7.89 7.06 2.14
CA ILE A 118 8.68 7.34 3.36
C ILE A 118 9.41 6.07 3.84
N ALA A 119 8.77 4.90 3.70
CA ALA A 119 9.37 3.60 4.00
C ALA A 119 10.42 3.13 2.97
N GLY A 120 10.70 3.92 1.93
CA GLY A 120 11.71 3.63 0.91
C GLY A 120 11.20 2.80 -0.26
N ARG A 121 9.88 2.75 -0.48
CA ARG A 121 9.27 2.08 -1.64
C ARG A 121 8.94 3.11 -2.70
N SER A 122 9.66 3.03 -3.80
CA SER A 122 9.40 3.80 -5.01
C SER A 122 9.92 3.03 -6.21
N VAL A 123 9.31 3.30 -7.37
CA VAL A 123 9.76 2.80 -8.67
C VAL A 123 10.04 3.95 -9.63
N ALA A 124 11.05 3.80 -10.47
CA ALA A 124 11.31 4.80 -11.51
C ALA A 124 10.10 4.86 -12.48
N LYS A 125 9.58 6.08 -12.71
CA LYS A 125 8.38 6.36 -13.54
C LYS A 125 7.02 5.98 -12.94
N GLU A 126 6.88 5.97 -11.62
CA GLU A 126 5.61 5.70 -10.93
C GLU A 126 4.42 6.53 -11.46
N SER A 127 4.66 7.80 -11.80
CA SER A 127 3.64 8.69 -12.39
C SER A 127 3.10 8.26 -13.77
N ALA A 128 3.78 7.34 -14.46
CA ALA A 128 3.31 6.81 -15.74
C ALA A 128 2.30 5.66 -15.57
N TRP A 129 2.14 5.14 -14.34
CA TRP A 129 1.45 3.89 -14.05
C TRP A 129 0.37 4.02 -12.95
N TYR A 130 -0.19 5.23 -12.80
CA TYR A 130 -1.21 5.53 -11.80
C TYR A 130 -2.55 4.82 -12.09
N GLY A 131 -3.21 4.35 -11.02
CA GLY A 131 -4.56 3.78 -11.00
C GLY A 131 -4.64 2.25 -10.86
N PRO A 132 -5.77 1.72 -10.32
CA PRO A 132 -5.92 0.30 -9.95
C PRO A 132 -5.76 -0.65 -11.14
N THR A 133 -6.26 -0.27 -12.32
CA THR A 133 -6.12 -1.06 -13.56
C THR A 133 -4.66 -1.17 -14.02
N GLN A 134 -3.82 -0.17 -13.78
CA GLN A 134 -2.41 -0.22 -14.16
C GLN A 134 -1.59 -0.97 -13.13
N ALA A 135 -1.86 -0.77 -11.84
CA ALA A 135 -1.25 -1.52 -10.74
C ALA A 135 -1.48 -3.05 -10.87
N HIS A 136 -2.69 -3.49 -11.24
CA HIS A 136 -2.95 -4.90 -11.58
C HIS A 136 -2.21 -5.36 -12.85
N LYS A 137 -2.09 -4.51 -13.88
CA LYS A 137 -1.31 -4.83 -15.09
C LYS A 137 0.18 -4.98 -14.77
N GLU A 138 0.74 -4.29 -13.78
CA GLU A 138 2.14 -4.44 -13.38
C GLU A 138 2.45 -5.81 -12.76
N ALA A 139 1.53 -6.34 -11.95
CA ALA A 139 1.68 -7.65 -11.32
C ALA A 139 1.73 -8.80 -12.34
N HIS A 140 1.07 -8.65 -13.50
CA HIS A 140 0.85 -9.74 -14.46
C HIS A 140 1.47 -9.54 -15.86
N LYS A 141 2.09 -8.40 -16.19
CA LYS A 141 2.69 -8.18 -17.52
C LYS A 141 3.98 -9.00 -17.71
N HIS A 142 3.92 -9.97 -18.62
CA HIS A 142 4.95 -10.94 -19.05
C HIS A 142 6.35 -10.34 -19.37
N ARG A 143 7.08 -9.89 -18.35
CA ARG A 143 8.55 -9.83 -18.39
C ARG A 143 9.08 -10.41 -17.07
N PRO A 144 10.12 -11.26 -17.10
CA PRO A 144 10.70 -11.91 -15.92
C PRO A 144 11.31 -10.94 -14.87
N LEU A 145 11.13 -9.63 -15.04
CA LEU A 145 11.68 -8.54 -14.22
C LEU A 145 10.60 -7.68 -13.52
N ARG A 146 9.31 -8.07 -13.45
CA ARG A 146 8.25 -7.20 -12.89
C ARG A 146 7.64 -7.57 -11.53
N PRO A 147 7.60 -8.85 -11.09
CA PRO A 147 7.02 -9.19 -9.79
C PRO A 147 7.70 -8.49 -8.62
N HIS A 148 9.00 -8.17 -8.73
CA HIS A 148 9.74 -7.42 -7.73
C HIS A 148 9.50 -5.90 -7.79
N MET A 149 9.03 -5.36 -8.93
CA MET A 149 8.64 -3.96 -9.07
C MET A 149 7.29 -3.69 -8.40
N ALA A 150 6.34 -4.63 -8.48
CA ALA A 150 5.07 -4.55 -7.77
C ALA A 150 5.25 -4.41 -6.24
N LEU A 151 6.27 -5.05 -5.65
CA LEU A 151 6.61 -4.93 -4.22
C LEU A 151 7.23 -3.58 -3.85
N ARG A 152 7.70 -2.83 -4.85
CA ARG A 152 8.34 -1.52 -4.70
C ARG A 152 7.42 -0.37 -5.09
N SER A 153 6.33 -0.66 -5.80
CA SER A 153 5.29 0.29 -6.19
C SER A 153 4.45 0.68 -4.97
N ALA A 154 4.48 1.96 -4.61
CA ALA A 154 3.65 2.51 -3.56
C ALA A 154 2.17 2.41 -3.92
N ASP A 155 1.81 2.47 -5.21
CA ASP A 155 0.45 2.25 -5.69
C ASP A 155 -0.05 0.84 -5.41
N ASN A 156 0.72 -0.20 -5.77
CA ASN A 156 0.32 -1.58 -5.48
C ASN A 156 0.15 -1.81 -3.97
N ILE A 157 1.02 -1.22 -3.15
CA ILE A 157 0.95 -1.28 -1.69
C ILE A 157 -0.32 -0.56 -1.18
N GLY A 158 -0.57 0.64 -1.67
CA GLY A 158 -1.74 1.44 -1.29
C GLY A 158 -3.04 0.73 -1.65
N TYR A 159 -3.20 0.33 -2.91
CA TYR A 159 -4.43 -0.31 -3.37
C TYR A 159 -4.66 -1.69 -2.75
N PHE A 160 -3.61 -2.49 -2.56
CA PHE A 160 -3.72 -3.76 -1.82
C PHE A 160 -4.26 -3.55 -0.40
N ALA A 161 -3.80 -2.52 0.30
CA ALA A 161 -4.27 -2.23 1.65
C ALA A 161 -5.75 -1.84 1.67
N ILE A 162 -6.19 -1.05 0.70
CA ILE A 162 -7.59 -0.65 0.55
C ILE A 162 -8.47 -1.84 0.17
N ASP A 163 -8.07 -2.65 -0.80
CA ASP A 163 -8.80 -3.83 -1.24
C ASP A 163 -8.99 -4.84 -0.10
N LEU A 164 -7.94 -5.08 0.70
CA LEU A 164 -8.05 -5.88 1.92
C LEU A 164 -9.03 -5.27 2.93
N ALA A 165 -9.00 -3.95 3.14
CA ALA A 165 -9.89 -3.29 4.09
C ALA A 165 -11.37 -3.39 3.68
N LYS A 166 -11.67 -3.29 2.37
CA LYS A 166 -13.03 -3.49 1.83
C LYS A 166 -13.53 -4.91 2.03
N ASN A 167 -12.70 -5.90 1.70
CA ASN A 167 -13.05 -7.31 1.81
C ASN A 167 -13.18 -7.80 3.26
N PHE A 168 -12.77 -7.00 4.24
CA PHE A 168 -13.03 -7.25 5.66
C PHE A 168 -14.41 -6.74 6.12
N LEU A 169 -15.03 -5.81 5.38
CA LEU A 169 -16.36 -5.25 5.69
C LEU A 169 -17.51 -6.01 5.03
N SER A 170 -17.22 -6.97 4.14
CA SER A 170 -18.21 -7.86 3.51
C SER A 170 -18.45 -9.18 4.27
N TYR A 171 -17.73 -9.39 5.38
CA TYR A 171 -17.84 -10.59 6.23
C TYR A 171 -18.15 -10.26 7.70
N VAL A 172 -18.67 -9.06 7.98
CA VAL A 172 -19.25 -8.67 9.28
C VAL A 172 -20.73 -8.36 9.11
#